data_AF-A0A849UCP3-F1
#
_entry.id   AF-A0A849UCP3-F1
#
_cell.length_a   1.000
_cell.length_b   1.000
_cell.length_c   1.000
_cell.angle_alpha   90.00
_cell.angle_beta   90.00
_cell.angle_gamma   90.00
#
_symmetry.space_group_name_H-M   'P 1'
#
loop_
_entity.id
_entity.type
_entity.pdbx_description
1 polymer ?
#
loop_
_entity_poly.entity_id
_entity_poly.type
_entity_poly.pdbx_seq_one_letter_code
_entity_poly.pdbx_strand_id
1 'polypeptide(L)' 'MNEKKRKIFTGTQKAKVALGAVKGTKTANEIAQEFGVHPPQVNQWKKTY' A
#
# COMPACT_ATOMS: atom_id res chain seq x y z
N MET A 1 -9.01 5.97 -24.58
CA MET A 1 -8.56 6.70 -23.37
C MET A 1 -8.70 5.74 -22.20
N ASN A 2 -7.61 5.35 -21.53
CA ASN A 2 -7.63 4.24 -20.58
C ASN A 2 -8.27 4.68 -19.25
N GLU A 3 -9.51 4.26 -19.01
CA GLU A 3 -10.20 4.35 -17.74
C GLU A 3 -9.48 3.47 -16.71
N LYS A 4 -8.38 3.96 -16.14
CA LYS A 4 -7.79 3.37 -14.93
C LYS A 4 -8.83 3.51 -13.82
N LYS A 5 -9.71 2.51 -13.69
CA LYS A 5 -10.62 2.34 -12.56
C LYS A 5 -9.79 2.53 -11.30
N ARG A 6 -10.04 3.63 -10.59
CA ARG A 6 -9.36 3.96 -9.35
C ARG A 6 -9.67 2.83 -8.36
N LYS A 7 -8.69 1.95 -8.10
CA LYS A 7 -8.80 0.98 -7.00
C LYS A 7 -8.95 1.77 -5.71
N ILE A 8 -10.15 1.74 -5.12
CA ILE A 8 -10.43 2.39 -3.85
C ILE A 8 -9.91 1.45 -2.76
N PHE A 9 -8.84 1.85 -2.08
CA PHE A 9 -8.32 1.12 -0.93
C PHE A 9 -8.99 1.63 0.34
N THR A 10 -9.58 0.72 1.10
CA THR A 10 -10.20 1.02 2.39
C THR A 10 -9.14 1.44 3.42
N GLY A 11 -9.53 2.27 4.40
CA GLY A 11 -8.61 2.71 5.47
C GLY A 11 -7.94 1.55 6.19
N THR A 12 -8.67 0.45 6.39
CA THR A 12 -8.16 -0.79 6.99
C THR A 12 -7.06 -1.45 6.15
N GLN A 13 -7.18 -1.45 4.82
CA GLN A 13 -6.12 -1.96 3.93
C GLN A 13 -4.88 -1.08 3.99
N LYS A 14 -5.05 0.25 3.96
CA LYS A 14 -3.93 1.19 4.07
C LYS A 14 -3.21 1.03 5.41
N ALA A 15 -3.95 0.89 6.50
CA ALA A 15 -3.40 0.66 7.83
C ALA A 15 -2.64 -0.68 7.92
N LYS A 16 -3.19 -1.78 7.37
CA LYS A 16 -2.48 -3.08 7.33
C LYS A 16 -1.18 -2.99 6.52
N VAL A 17 -1.21 -2.33 5.38
CA VAL A 17 -0.04 -2.12 4.51
C VAL A 17 1.00 -1.22 5.20
N ALA A 18 0.57 -0.12 5.80
CA ALA A 18 1.44 0.78 6.55
C ALA A 18 2.07 0.08 7.76
N LEU A 19 1.28 -0.67 8.54
CA LEU A 19 1.78 -1.47 9.67
C LEU A 19 2.81 -2.51 9.24
N GLY A 20 2.56 -3.24 8.14
CA GLY A 20 3.53 -4.19 7.58
C GLY A 20 4.83 -3.49 7.16
N ALA A 21 4.71 -2.30 6.57
CA ALA A 21 5.84 -1.54 6.06
C ALA A 21 6.59 -0.74 7.15
N VAL A 22 5.96 -0.48 8.29
CA VAL A 22 6.54 0.09 9.51
C VAL A 22 7.22 -1.00 10.34
N LYS A 23 6.63 -2.20 10.45
CA LYS A 23 7.25 -3.34 11.15
C LYS A 23 8.54 -3.83 10.50
N GLY A 24 8.86 -3.42 9.27
CA GLY A 24 10.12 -3.75 8.59
C GLY A 24 10.28 -5.24 8.26
N THR A 25 9.23 -6.04 8.46
CA THR A 25 9.24 -7.49 8.22
C THR A 25 9.11 -7.84 6.74
N LYS A 26 8.57 -6.91 5.93
CA LYS A 26 8.47 -7.01 4.48
C LYS A 26 8.80 -5.67 3.85
N THR A 27 9.44 -5.71 2.69
CA THR A 27 9.74 -4.49 1.93
C THR A 27 8.46 -3.88 1.33
N ALA A 28 8.49 -2.57 1.03
CA ALA A 28 7.36 -1.92 0.37
C ALA A 28 6.99 -2.58 -0.97
N ASN A 29 7.96 -3.20 -1.66
CA ASN A 29 7.73 -3.97 -2.89
C ASN A 29 6.99 -5.28 -2.63
N GLU A 30 7.37 -6.04 -1.61
CA GLU A 30 6.69 -7.30 -1.27
C GLU A 30 5.27 -7.06 -0.78
N ILE A 31 5.08 -6.04 0.06
CA ILE A 31 3.74 -5.64 0.53
C ILE A 31 2.91 -5.12 -0.64
N ALA A 32 3.54 -4.41 -1.58
CA ALA A 32 2.90 -4.00 -2.82
C ALA A 32 2.39 -5.20 -3.64
N GLN A 33 3.21 -6.23 -3.81
CA GLN A 33 2.81 -7.44 -4.52
C GLN A 33 1.72 -8.22 -3.77
N GLU A 34 1.87 -8.40 -2.45
CA GLU A 34 0.95 -9.18 -1.62
C GLU A 34 -0.44 -8.54 -1.52
N PHE A 35 -0.51 -7.21 -1.44
CA PHE A 35 -1.78 -6.47 -1.34
C PHE A 35 -2.27 -5.93 -2.69
N GLY A 36 -1.52 -6.16 -3.77
CA GLY A 36 -1.83 -5.63 -5.11
C GLY A 36 -1.88 -4.09 -5.16
N VAL A 37 -1.06 -3.44 -4.32
CA VAL A 37 -0.89 -1.99 -4.21
C VAL A 37 0.43 -1.58 -4.86
N HIS A 38 0.57 -0.34 -5.31
CA HIS A 38 1.84 0.09 -5.89
C HIS A 38 2.85 0.48 -4.79
N PRO A 39 4.16 0.16 -4.91
CA PRO A 39 5.16 0.49 -3.89
C PRO A 39 5.21 1.99 -3.52
N PRO A 40 5.04 2.94 -4.48
CA PRO A 40 4.87 4.36 -4.15
C PRO A 40 3.68 4.66 -3.22
N GLN A 41 2.56 3.93 -3.35
CA GLN A 41 1.40 4.09 -2.45
C GLN A 41 1.69 3.59 -1.04
N VAL A 42 2.46 2.50 -0.90
CA VAL A 42 2.89 1.99 0.41
C VAL A 42 3.73 3.05 1.14
N ASN A 43 4.67 3.67 0.43
CA ASN A 43 5.49 4.76 0.99
C ASN A 43 4.65 6.00 1.33
N GLN A 44 3.65 6.33 0.51
CA GLN A 44 2.70 7.40 0.81
C GLN A 44 1.93 7.10 2.12
N TRP A 45 1.44 5.87 2.30
CA TRP A 45 0.68 5.49 3.48
C TRP A 45 1.54 5.41 4.74
N LYS A 46 2.79 4.94 4.63
CA LYS A 46 3.79 5.03 5.73
C LYS A 46 4.01 6.45 6.25
N LYS A 47 3.83 7.47 5.42
CA LYS A 47 3.97 8.88 5.84
C LYS A 47 2.68 9.47 6.43
N THR A 48 1.53 8.85 6.16
CA THR A 48 0.21 9.36 6.55
C THR A 48 -0.28 8.75 7.87
N TYR A 49 0.24 7.57 8.24
CA TYR A 49 0.02 6.88 9.50
C TYR A 49 1.33 6.83 10.29
#